data_AF-A0A9X0D5X2-F1
#
_entry.id   AF-A0A9X0D5X2-F1
#
_cell.length_a   1.000
_cell.length_b   1.000
_cell.length_c   1.000
_cell.angle_alpha   90.00
_cell.angle_beta   90.00
_cell.angle_gamma   90.00
#
_symmetry.space_group_name_H-M   'P 1'
#
loop_
_entity.id
_entity.type
_entity.pdbx_description
1 polymer ?
#
loop_
_entity_poly.entity_id
_entity_poly.type
_entity_poly.pdbx_seq_one_letter_code
_entity_poly.pdbx_strand_id
1 'polypeptide(L)'
;MKTALRLCDYEDVLDPAFIKLESVESLSQEQKNAYEELALEIFTKHSPKILAVTRPNAPAARLMIPDWSQVCPNCDTKFPTCIVTGRPLMDYQFWMCGTCKHRAYEQEINALNHCPLCHAPI
;
A
#
# COMPACT_ATOMS: atom_id res chain seq x y z
N MET A 1 -20.84 -22.65 -21.61
CA MET A 1 -20.85 -21.17 -21.59
C MET A 1 -19.75 -20.75 -20.63
N LYS A 2 -18.58 -20.36 -21.15
CA LYS A 2 -17.51 -19.80 -20.33
C LYS A 2 -17.76 -18.29 -20.33
N THR A 3 -18.40 -17.80 -19.28
CA THR A 3 -18.46 -16.37 -18.99
C THR A 3 -17.02 -15.90 -18.86
N ALA A 4 -16.56 -15.09 -19.81
CA ALA A 4 -15.28 -14.41 -19.75
C ALA A 4 -15.36 -13.40 -18.60
N LEU A 5 -14.98 -13.85 -17.39
CA LEU A 5 -14.73 -12.97 -16.26
C LEU A 5 -13.46 -12.21 -16.62
N ARG A 6 -13.57 -10.91 -16.87
CA ARG A 6 -12.38 -10.10 -17.17
C ARG A 6 -11.67 -9.81 -15.87
N LEU A 7 -10.33 -9.77 -15.89
CA LEU A 7 -9.52 -9.38 -14.73
C LEU A 7 -9.88 -7.98 -14.18
N CYS A 8 -10.49 -7.13 -15.02
CA CYS A 8 -11.08 -5.85 -14.61
C CYS A 8 -12.14 -5.98 -13.50
N ASP A 9 -12.82 -7.12 -13.41
CA ASP A 9 -13.83 -7.37 -12.37
C ASP A 9 -13.20 -7.63 -10.98
N TYR A 10 -11.87 -7.72 -10.90
CA TYR A 10 -11.09 -7.98 -9.68
C TYR A 10 -10.12 -6.84 -9.34
N GLU A 11 -10.36 -5.60 -9.79
CA GLU A 11 -9.48 -4.45 -9.51
C GLU A 11 -9.20 -4.23 -8.00
N ASP A 12 -10.15 -4.58 -7.12
CA ASP A 12 -9.99 -4.48 -5.66
C ASP A 12 -9.14 -5.60 -5.03
N VAL A 13 -8.78 -6.61 -5.82
CA VAL A 13 -8.19 -7.89 -5.39
C VAL A 13 -6.84 -8.14 -6.07
N LEU A 14 -6.66 -7.67 -7.31
CA LEU A 14 -5.44 -7.90 -8.09
C LEU A 14 -4.34 -6.89 -7.74
N ASP A 15 -3.10 -7.38 -7.69
CA ASP A 15 -1.92 -6.50 -7.63
C ASP A 15 -1.90 -5.61 -8.90
N PRO A 16 -1.68 -4.28 -8.76
CA PRO A 16 -1.61 -3.36 -9.90
C PRO A 16 -0.62 -3.77 -11.00
N ALA A 17 0.38 -4.60 -10.67
CA ALA A 17 1.31 -5.17 -11.63
C ALA A 17 0.61 -6.06 -12.68
N PHE A 18 -0.39 -6.85 -12.30
CA PHE A 18 -1.10 -7.74 -13.23
C PHE A 18 -2.05 -6.98 -14.15
N ILE A 19 -2.72 -5.95 -13.64
CA ILE A 19 -3.55 -5.03 -14.46
C ILE A 19 -2.68 -4.33 -15.51
N LYS A 20 -1.46 -3.95 -15.13
CA LYS A 20 -0.52 -3.29 -16.05
C LYS A 20 -0.03 -4.20 -17.17
N LEU A 21 0.07 -5.51 -16.94
CA LEU A 21 0.50 -6.48 -17.95
C LEU A 21 -0.48 -6.60 -19.13
N GLU A 22 -1.79 -6.42 -18.91
CA GLU A 22 -2.77 -6.43 -20.01
C GLU A 22 -2.59 -5.24 -20.97
N SER A 23 -2.18 -4.10 -20.42
CA SER A 23 -1.96 -2.86 -21.17
C SER A 23 -0.59 -2.80 -21.89
N VAL A 24 0.28 -3.80 -21.71
CA VAL A 24 1.56 -3.84 -22.42
C VAL A 24 1.34 -4.28 -23.87
N GLU A 25 1.59 -3.37 -24.82
CA GLU A 25 1.42 -3.59 -26.26
C GLU A 25 2.48 -4.54 -26.85
N SER A 26 3.60 -4.75 -26.15
CA SER A 26 4.68 -5.63 -26.62
C SER A 26 4.45 -7.13 -26.37
N LEU A 27 3.34 -7.50 -25.73
CA LEU A 27 3.00 -8.90 -25.43
C LEU A 27 2.05 -9.48 -26.48
N SER A 28 2.33 -10.70 -26.94
CA SER A 28 1.42 -11.42 -27.83
C SER A 28 0.13 -11.81 -27.11
N GLN A 29 -0.92 -12.13 -27.88
CA GLN A 29 -2.19 -12.55 -27.28
C GLN A 29 -2.05 -13.84 -26.46
N GLU A 30 -1.18 -14.77 -26.89
CA GLU A 30 -0.88 -16.00 -26.14
C GLU A 30 -0.23 -15.69 -24.79
N GLN A 31 0.68 -14.72 -24.75
CA GLN A 31 1.33 -14.31 -23.51
C GLN A 31 0.33 -13.65 -22.55
N LYS A 32 -0.56 -12.80 -23.08
CA LYS A 32 -1.62 -12.17 -22.28
C LYS A 32 -2.55 -13.22 -21.66
N ASN A 33 -2.99 -14.20 -22.45
CA ASN A 33 -3.84 -15.28 -21.96
C ASN A 33 -3.13 -16.14 -20.89
N ALA A 34 -1.83 -16.41 -21.05
CA ALA A 34 -1.04 -17.15 -20.06
C ALA A 34 -0.90 -16.39 -18.73
N TYR A 35 -0.71 -15.06 -18.79
CA TYR A 35 -0.70 -14.22 -17.59
C TYR A 35 -2.08 -14.15 -16.92
N GLU A 36 -3.15 -14.14 -17.70
CA GLU A 36 -4.52 -14.17 -17.19
C GLU A 36 -4.81 -15.47 -16.42
N GLU A 37 -4.47 -16.61 -17.02
CA GLU A 37 -4.63 -17.92 -16.37
C GLU A 37 -3.80 -18.02 -15.08
N LEU A 38 -2.55 -17.54 -15.11
CA LEU A 38 -1.68 -17.52 -13.93
C LEU A 38 -2.22 -16.61 -12.83
N ALA A 39 -2.73 -15.42 -13.18
CA ALA A 39 -3.35 -14.51 -12.22
C ALA A 39 -4.55 -15.20 -11.55
N LEU A 40 -5.44 -15.80 -12.34
CA LEU A 40 -6.58 -16.54 -11.80
C LEU A 40 -6.14 -17.68 -10.86
N GLU A 41 -5.14 -18.47 -11.24
CA GLU A 41 -4.62 -19.55 -10.37
C GLU A 41 -4.09 -19.00 -9.04
N ILE A 42 -3.30 -17.92 -9.07
CA ILE A 42 -2.74 -17.29 -7.87
C ILE A 42 -3.84 -16.75 -6.97
N PHE A 43 -4.76 -15.93 -7.50
CA PHE A 43 -5.74 -15.22 -6.70
C PHE A 43 -6.95 -16.09 -6.27
N THR A 44 -7.24 -17.17 -6.98
CA THR A 44 -8.22 -18.18 -6.53
C THR A 44 -7.66 -19.05 -5.41
N LYS A 45 -6.37 -19.43 -5.48
CA LYS A 45 -5.71 -20.26 -4.46
C LYS A 45 -5.30 -19.45 -3.22
N HIS A 46 -4.89 -18.21 -3.44
CA HIS A 46 -4.44 -17.27 -2.42
C HIS A 46 -5.26 -15.99 -2.52
N SER A 47 -6.53 -16.05 -2.11
CA SER A 47 -7.36 -14.85 -2.03
C SER A 47 -6.61 -13.78 -1.23
N PRO A 48 -6.40 -12.57 -1.79
CA PRO A 48 -5.71 -11.51 -1.08
C PRO A 48 -6.46 -11.26 0.22
N LYS A 49 -5.74 -11.41 1.32
CA LYS A 49 -6.26 -10.98 2.61
C LYS A 49 -6.20 -9.47 2.60
N ILE A 50 -7.33 -8.82 2.36
CA ILE A 50 -7.50 -7.43 2.79
C ILE A 50 -7.26 -7.47 4.29
N LEU A 51 -6.10 -6.96 4.73
CA LEU A 51 -5.82 -6.74 6.12
C LEU A 51 -6.82 -5.69 6.58
N ALA A 52 -7.98 -6.15 7.08
CA ALA A 52 -8.94 -5.28 7.73
C ALA A 52 -8.15 -4.50 8.79
N VAL A 53 -8.06 -3.18 8.60
CA VAL A 53 -7.39 -2.27 9.52
C VAL A 53 -8.23 -2.25 10.79
N THR A 54 -8.02 -3.24 11.66
CA THR A 54 -8.59 -3.28 13.00
C THR A 54 -7.82 -2.31 13.87
N ARG A 55 -8.29 -1.06 13.93
CA ARG A 55 -8.13 -0.22 15.12
C ARG A 55 -9.52 0.29 15.55
N PRO A 56 -10.02 -0.12 16.73
CA PRO A 56 -11.41 0.15 17.12
C PRO A 56 -11.80 1.61 17.35
N ASN A 57 -10.90 2.60 17.33
CA ASN A 57 -11.17 3.94 17.88
C ASN A 57 -10.62 5.11 17.05
N ALA A 58 -10.69 5.07 15.71
CA ALA A 58 -10.26 6.20 14.88
C ALA A 58 -11.48 6.93 14.26
N PRO A 59 -11.59 8.27 14.33
CA PRO A 59 -12.66 9.01 13.67
C PRO A 59 -12.69 8.69 12.18
N ALA A 60 -13.90 8.54 11.60
CA ALA A 60 -14.16 7.94 10.28
C ALA A 60 -13.27 8.39 9.12
N ALA A 61 -12.72 9.60 9.16
CA ALA A 61 -11.75 10.09 8.17
C ALA A 61 -10.40 9.33 8.17
N ARG A 62 -9.96 8.78 9.31
CA ARG A 62 -8.73 7.98 9.45
C ARG A 62 -8.85 6.57 8.87
N LEU A 63 -10.07 6.06 8.69
CA LEU A 63 -10.33 4.70 8.20
C LEU A 63 -10.29 4.58 6.66
N MET A 64 -10.22 5.71 5.94
CA MET A 64 -10.31 5.74 4.47
C MET A 64 -8.98 5.95 3.75
N ILE A 65 -7.87 6.07 4.48
CA ILE A 65 -6.55 6.22 3.85
C ILE A 65 -5.85 4.86 3.96
N PRO A 66 -5.66 4.14 2.85
CA PRO A 66 -4.90 2.90 2.87
C PRO A 66 -3.49 3.11 3.41
N ASP A 67 -2.91 2.11 4.06
CA ASP A 67 -1.55 2.18 4.64
C ASP A 67 -0.46 2.53 3.61
N TRP A 68 -0.71 2.25 2.33
CA TRP A 68 0.19 2.56 1.21
C TRP A 68 -0.02 3.96 0.62
N SER A 69 -1.12 4.66 0.97
CA SER A 69 -1.41 6.00 0.44
C SER A 69 -0.89 7.09 1.38
N GLN A 70 -0.21 8.08 0.83
CA GLN A 70 0.19 9.29 1.54
C GLN A 70 -0.79 10.45 1.32
N VAL A 71 -1.87 10.22 0.59
CA VAL A 71 -2.87 11.24 0.23
C VAL A 71 -4.26 10.72 0.58
N CYS A 72 -5.06 11.54 1.25
CA CYS A 72 -6.46 11.23 1.48
C CYS A 72 -7.24 11.32 0.16
N PRO A 73 -7.90 10.24 -0.28
CA PRO A 73 -8.66 10.25 -1.53
C PRO A 73 -9.91 11.14 -1.49
N ASN A 74 -10.37 11.52 -0.29
CA ASN A 74 -11.60 12.30 -0.12
C ASN A 74 -11.36 13.82 0.04
N CYS A 75 -10.16 14.24 0.42
CA CYS A 75 -9.88 15.67 0.68
C CYS A 75 -8.49 16.14 0.23
N ASP A 76 -7.76 15.32 -0.53
CA ASP A 76 -6.42 15.62 -1.07
C ASP A 76 -5.35 16.01 -0.04
N THR A 77 -5.63 15.79 1.26
CA THR A 77 -4.69 16.07 2.34
C THR A 77 -3.51 15.12 2.25
N LYS A 78 -2.30 15.67 2.28
CA LYS A 78 -1.05 14.91 2.24
C LYS A 78 -0.53 14.64 3.64
N PHE A 79 -0.16 13.40 3.89
CA PHE A 79 0.42 12.94 5.14
C PHE A 79 1.91 12.63 4.94
N PRO A 80 2.79 13.04 5.86
CA PRO A 80 4.19 12.66 5.78
C PRO A 80 4.35 11.16 6.09
N THR A 81 5.30 10.53 5.44
CA THR A 81 5.62 9.11 5.63
C THR A 81 6.42 8.89 6.90
N CYS A 82 6.04 7.87 7.69
CA CYS A 82 6.86 7.34 8.77
C CYS A 82 8.08 6.61 8.19
N ILE A 83 9.29 7.08 8.49
CA ILE A 83 10.53 6.47 7.96
C ILE A 83 10.83 5.07 8.48
N VAL A 84 10.14 4.62 9.54
CA VAL A 84 10.30 3.28 10.10
C VAL A 84 9.35 2.30 9.43
N THR A 85 8.08 2.68 9.22
CA THR A 85 7.00 1.76 8.80
C THR A 85 6.51 1.99 7.37
N GLY A 86 6.84 3.12 6.74
CA GLY A 86 6.30 3.51 5.44
C GLY A 86 4.84 3.99 5.46
N ARG A 87 4.16 3.92 6.62
CA ARG A 87 2.76 4.35 6.75
C ARG A 87 2.61 5.88 6.82
N PRO A 88 1.48 6.44 6.37
CA PRO A 88 1.19 7.87 6.55
C PRO A 88 1.04 8.24 8.03
N LEU A 89 1.73 9.29 8.47
CA LEU A 89 1.63 9.83 9.83
C LEU A 89 0.35 10.66 9.98
N MET A 90 -0.69 10.04 10.53
CA MET A 90 -1.98 10.68 10.81
C MET A 90 -2.08 11.28 12.23
N ASP A 91 -1.10 11.02 13.09
CA ASP A 91 -1.08 11.50 14.47
C ASP A 91 -0.45 12.89 14.55
N TYR A 92 -0.97 13.71 15.47
CA TYR A 92 -0.44 15.05 15.73
C TYR A 92 0.91 15.01 16.44
N GLN A 93 1.18 13.95 17.19
CA GLN A 93 2.45 13.71 17.86
C GLN A 93 3.28 12.75 17.01
N PHE A 94 4.49 13.19 16.66
CA PHE A 94 5.45 12.42 15.89
C PHE A 94 6.86 12.85 16.28
N TRP A 95 7.79 11.91 16.19
CA TRP A 95 9.21 12.23 16.29
C TRP A 95 9.70 12.83 14.97
N MET A 96 10.62 13.81 15.07
CA MET A 96 11.30 14.39 13.92
C MET A 96 12.81 14.33 14.13
N CYS A 97 13.52 13.76 13.17
CA CYS A 97 14.98 13.71 13.21
C CYS A 97 15.58 15.12 13.26
N GLY A 98 16.45 15.39 14.23
CA GLY A 98 17.17 16.66 14.36
C GLY A 98 18.02 17.00 13.12
N THR A 99 18.55 15.98 12.45
CA THR A 99 19.46 16.11 11.29
C THR A 99 18.70 16.18 9.96
N CYS A 100 17.99 15.11 9.59
CA CYS A 100 17.37 15.01 8.26
C CYS A 100 15.91 15.50 8.20
N LYS A 101 15.32 15.92 9.33
CA LYS A 101 13.94 16.43 9.45
C LYS A 101 12.83 15.47 8.99
N HIS A 102 13.16 14.20 8.77
CA HIS A 102 12.16 13.16 8.49
C HIS A 102 11.49 12.68 9.77
N ARG A 103 10.29 12.12 9.62
CA ARG A 103 9.37 11.87 10.73
C ARG A 103 9.12 10.38 10.94
N ALA A 104 8.83 10.01 12.18
CA ALA A 104 8.45 8.65 12.55
C ALA A 104 7.39 8.68 13.66
N TYR A 105 6.63 7.58 13.79
CA TYR A 105 5.83 7.36 14.99
C TYR A 105 6.76 7.22 16.21
N GLU A 106 6.42 7.88 17.32
CA GLU A 106 7.22 7.81 18.55
C GLU A 106 7.41 6.38 19.05
N GLN A 107 6.35 5.56 18.98
CA GLN A 107 6.40 4.17 19.42
C GLN A 107 7.37 3.32 18.59
N GLU A 108 7.51 3.63 17.31
CA GLU A 108 8.35 2.88 16.37
C GLU A 108 9.82 3.33 16.44
N ILE A 109 10.06 4.65 16.57
CA ILE A 109 11.42 5.20 16.60
C ILE A 109 12.15 4.92 17.91
N ASN A 110 11.41 4.79 19.03
CA ASN A 110 11.98 4.48 20.35
C ASN A 110 12.62 3.09 20.43
N ALA A 111 12.35 2.20 19.47
CA ALA A 111 12.99 0.90 19.36
C ALA A 111 14.37 0.97 18.66
N LEU A 112 14.75 2.15 18.14
CA LEU A 112 15.98 2.36 17.38
C LEU A 112 16.91 3.33 18.12
N ASN A 113 18.21 3.17 17.91
CA ASN A 113 19.24 4.08 18.47
C ASN A 113 19.72 5.13 17.46
N HIS A 114 19.43 4.91 16.17
CA HIS A 114 19.85 5.78 15.08
C HIS A 114 18.70 5.96 14.09
N CYS A 115 18.62 7.15 13.49
CA CYS A 115 17.67 7.46 12.45
C CYS A 115 17.87 6.50 11.26
N PRO A 116 16.85 5.76 10.81
CA PRO A 116 17.00 4.75 9.75
C PRO A 116 17.34 5.34 8.38
N LEU A 117 17.16 6.65 8.18
CA LEU A 117 17.53 7.32 6.92
C LEU A 117 18.94 7.91 6.91
N CYS A 118 19.32 8.62 7.98
CA CYS A 118 20.57 9.39 8.01
C CYS A 118 21.59 8.87 9.02
N HIS A 119 21.24 7.83 9.78
CA HIS A 119 22.08 7.20 10.82
C HIS A 119 22.54 8.13 11.95
N ALA A 120 22.04 9.36 12.02
CA ALA A 120 22.25 10.23 13.17
C ALA A 120 21.66 9.59 14.45
N PRO A 121 22.29 9.76 15.63
CA PRO A 121 21.72 9.33 16.89
C PRO A 121 20.32 9.91 17.13
N ILE A 122 19.42 9.10 17.70
CA ILE A 122 18.04 9.47 18.03
C ILE A 122 18.00 10.21 19.36
#